data_AF-A0AAW1LTK6-F1
#
_entry.id   AF-A0AAW1LTK6-F1
#
_cell.length_a   1.000
_cell.length_b   1.000
_cell.length_c   1.000
_cell.angle_alpha   90.00
_cell.angle_beta   90.00
_cell.angle_gamma   90.00
#
_symmetry.space_group_name_H-M   'P 1'
#
loop_
_entity.id
_entity.type
_entity.pdbx_description
1 polymer ?
#
loop_
_entity_poly.entity_id
_entity_poly.type
_entity_poly.pdbx_seq_one_letter_code
_entity_poly.pdbx_strand_id
1 'polypeptide(L)'
;MHLMKNLNLPVCLNDLNSSRMELLEKYALRILEVKGLNPVKSSIMSKLNAIFWITMDSSLTVAILMELFSNNLDIFTAVDNFPAVTTGTKILAKEIGLFTHLQEFRTVINCTKEFWPKDKFGKQIKDKLENIESIGKKFLQIFILSVIAAGSLYMLKPILEGNHSLPIRWVTFCSLEESLSCYIFNYIVQVVWVFFGLSVLVGFDSVFILLLMCGYCELEQIKHVLISMDPDETTDEDGVQLLDLISSVIEQHNRVFKILRYFNKSLSVADAAYASKWWIKSQPKLRKMILLIILRSQRPVEMTAGGVLVLNFETFVAIMKATGSALTFLNTLCDEEE
;
A
#
# COMPACT_ATOMS: atom_id res chain seq x y z
N MET A 1 22.65 -15.75 -32.80
CA MET A 1 24.08 -15.35 -32.60
C MET A 1 24.35 -13.84 -32.76
N HIS A 2 23.35 -12.94 -32.63
CA HIS A 2 23.59 -11.48 -32.63
C HIS A 2 23.14 -10.77 -31.33
N LEU A 3 22.62 -11.51 -30.35
CA LEU A 3 22.07 -10.98 -29.08
C LEU A 3 22.99 -11.14 -27.86
N MET A 4 24.16 -11.79 -27.96
CA MET A 4 25.06 -12.06 -26.83
C MET A 4 26.48 -11.52 -27.02
N LYS A 5 26.63 -10.24 -27.39
CA LYS A 5 27.97 -9.62 -27.50
C LYS A 5 28.18 -8.32 -26.71
N ASN A 6 27.26 -7.93 -25.84
CA ASN A 6 27.39 -6.73 -25.00
C ASN A 6 27.27 -7.01 -23.49
N LEU A 7 27.93 -8.07 -23.01
CA LEU A 7 28.38 -8.16 -21.62
C LEU A 7 29.74 -7.46 -21.49
N ASN A 8 29.76 -6.16 -21.81
CA ASN A 8 30.77 -5.25 -21.28
C ASN A 8 30.11 -4.58 -20.09
N LEU A 9 30.52 -4.91 -18.87
CA LEU A 9 30.24 -4.09 -17.70
C LEU A 9 30.87 -2.71 -17.90
N PRO A 10 30.10 -1.60 -17.88
CA PRO A 10 30.63 -0.33 -17.47
C PRO A 10 30.27 -0.11 -15.99
N VAL A 11 31.35 0.12 -15.24
CA VAL A 11 31.44 0.87 -13.99
C VAL A 11 30.30 1.88 -13.76
N CYS A 12 29.80 1.86 -12.51
CA CYS A 12 28.96 2.84 -11.85
C CYS A 12 28.88 4.22 -12.51
N LEU A 13 27.67 4.61 -12.92
CA LEU A 13 27.17 5.99 -12.94
C LEU A 13 25.75 5.99 -13.51
N ASN A 14 24.74 5.88 -12.62
CA ASN A 14 23.44 6.55 -12.73
C ASN A 14 22.55 6.19 -11.53
N ASP A 15 22.89 6.78 -10.38
CA ASP A 15 22.21 6.63 -9.09
C ASP A 15 21.11 7.69 -8.83
N LEU A 16 20.61 8.37 -9.86
CA LEU A 16 19.69 9.50 -9.69
C LEU A 16 18.20 9.13 -9.68
N ASN A 17 17.79 8.01 -10.31
CA ASN A 17 16.39 7.56 -10.31
C ASN A 17 16.10 6.46 -9.26
N SER A 18 17.11 5.66 -8.90
CA SER A 18 17.06 4.67 -7.81
C SER A 18 16.86 5.33 -6.43
N SER A 19 17.47 6.50 -6.24
CA SER A 19 17.47 7.23 -4.96
C SER A 19 16.08 7.63 -4.46
N ARG A 20 15.15 8.02 -5.34
CA ARG A 20 13.82 8.53 -4.91
C ARG A 20 12.86 7.46 -4.39
N MET A 21 12.98 6.21 -4.85
CA MET A 21 12.15 5.11 -4.33
C MET A 21 12.64 4.67 -2.97
N GLU A 22 13.96 4.51 -2.84
CA GLU A 22 14.58 4.31 -1.55
C GLU A 22 14.27 5.46 -0.60
N LEU A 23 14.20 6.70 -1.08
CA LEU A 23 13.83 7.86 -0.26
C LEU A 23 12.39 7.76 0.26
N LEU A 24 11.43 7.42 -0.62
CA LEU A 24 10.01 7.26 -0.25
C LEU A 24 9.78 6.06 0.66
N GLU A 25 10.46 4.94 0.41
CA GLU A 25 10.45 3.77 1.29
C GLU A 25 11.07 4.09 2.65
N LYS A 26 12.25 4.72 2.67
CA LYS A 26 12.91 5.17 3.91
C LYS A 26 12.05 6.18 4.65
N TYR A 27 11.36 7.08 3.95
CA TYR A 27 10.44 8.05 4.54
C TYR A 27 9.26 7.36 5.21
N ALA A 28 8.57 6.45 4.50
CA ALA A 28 7.43 5.71 5.05
C ALA A 28 7.84 4.88 6.28
N LEU A 29 8.97 4.17 6.20
CA LEU A 29 9.49 3.38 7.32
C LEU A 29 9.97 4.25 8.49
N ARG A 30 10.55 5.43 8.22
CA ARG A 30 11.00 6.37 9.27
C ARG A 30 9.82 7.01 10.00
N ILE A 31 8.72 7.28 9.31
CA ILE A 31 7.49 7.75 9.97
C ILE A 31 6.95 6.69 10.92
N LEU A 32 6.88 5.43 10.49
CA LEU A 32 6.46 4.33 11.36
C LEU A 32 7.42 4.11 12.53
N GLU A 33 8.71 4.46 12.39
CA GLU A 33 9.72 4.38 13.47
C GLU A 33 9.36 5.28 14.66
N VAL A 34 8.74 6.43 14.43
CA VAL A 34 8.35 7.38 15.49
C VAL A 34 7.36 6.74 16.48
N LYS A 35 6.44 5.90 15.97
CA LYS A 35 5.52 5.12 16.80
C LYS A 35 6.06 3.76 17.24
N GLY A 36 7.34 3.45 16.95
CA GLY A 36 7.92 2.15 17.26
C GLY A 36 7.39 1.00 16.38
N LEU A 37 6.72 1.35 15.29
CA LEU A 37 6.02 0.47 14.37
C LEU A 37 6.86 0.13 13.11
N ASN A 38 8.15 0.43 13.11
CA ASN A 38 9.04 0.09 11.99
C ASN A 38 9.28 -1.44 11.92
N PRO A 39 8.86 -2.12 10.83
CA PRO A 39 9.01 -3.57 10.71
C PRO A 39 10.46 -4.01 10.49
N VAL A 40 11.36 -3.15 10.02
CA VAL A 40 12.77 -3.46 9.74
C VAL A 40 13.65 -3.23 10.97
N LYS A 41 13.33 -2.25 11.81
CA LYS A 41 14.05 -1.95 13.04
C LYS A 41 13.14 -2.16 14.25
N SER A 42 13.22 -3.32 14.88
CA SER A 42 12.44 -3.60 16.10
C SER A 42 13.38 -3.86 17.27
N SER A 43 13.24 -3.07 18.33
CA SER A 43 13.89 -3.27 19.63
C SER A 43 12.82 -3.46 20.70
N ILE A 44 13.23 -3.86 21.91
CA ILE A 44 12.29 -3.94 23.05
C ILE A 44 11.71 -2.54 23.34
N MET A 45 12.54 -1.50 23.26
CA MET A 45 12.10 -0.12 23.43
C MET A 45 11.09 0.33 22.36
N SER A 46 11.26 -0.10 21.11
CA SER A 46 10.30 0.23 20.05
C SER A 46 8.94 -0.45 20.28
N LYS A 47 8.92 -1.67 20.82
CA LYS A 47 7.66 -2.35 21.19
C LYS A 47 6.94 -1.67 22.35
N LEU A 48 7.69 -1.24 23.37
CA LEU A 48 7.12 -0.46 24.48
C LEU A 48 6.56 0.88 23.99
N ASN A 49 7.29 1.56 23.11
CA ASN A 49 6.82 2.79 22.47
C ASN A 49 5.52 2.55 21.66
N ALA A 50 5.44 1.47 20.89
CA ALA A 50 4.23 1.11 20.14
C ALA A 50 3.03 0.85 21.04
N ILE A 51 3.21 0.12 22.15
CA ILE A 51 2.14 -0.11 23.13
C ILE A 51 1.66 1.22 23.72
N PHE A 52 2.59 2.11 24.09
CA PHE A 52 2.25 3.43 24.60
C PHE A 52 1.36 4.20 23.61
N TRP A 53 1.76 4.31 22.34
CA TRP A 53 0.98 5.02 21.33
C TRP A 53 -0.38 4.39 21.06
N ILE A 54 -0.45 3.05 20.95
CA ILE A 54 -1.73 2.33 20.77
C ILE A 54 -2.68 2.62 21.94
N THR A 55 -2.17 2.60 23.18
CA THR A 55 -3.00 2.90 24.36
C THR A 55 -3.46 4.36 24.39
N MET A 56 -2.60 5.29 23.97
CA MET A 56 -2.94 6.71 23.88
C MET A 56 -4.01 6.97 22.81
N ASP A 57 -3.85 6.41 21.61
CA ASP A 57 -4.83 6.60 20.54
C ASP A 57 -6.17 5.92 20.85
N SER A 58 -6.13 4.79 21.57
CA SER A 58 -7.34 4.10 22.04
C SER A 58 -8.10 4.96 23.04
N SER A 59 -7.42 5.58 24.01
CA SER A 59 -8.09 6.41 25.02
C SER A 59 -8.70 7.68 24.41
N LEU A 60 -8.01 8.32 23.46
CA LEU A 60 -8.53 9.49 22.76
C LEU A 60 -9.73 9.15 21.87
N THR A 61 -9.71 7.99 21.20
CA THR A 61 -10.86 7.52 20.42
C THR A 61 -12.07 7.22 21.32
N VAL A 62 -11.84 6.63 22.50
CA VAL A 62 -12.90 6.40 23.49
C VAL A 62 -13.46 7.71 24.02
N ALA A 63 -12.63 8.74 24.25
CA ALA A 63 -13.11 10.05 24.70
C ALA A 63 -14.08 10.70 23.69
N ILE A 64 -13.85 10.54 22.39
CA ILE A 64 -14.77 11.01 21.34
C ILE A 64 -16.08 10.21 21.37
N LEU A 65 -16.00 8.89 21.53
CA LEU A 65 -17.20 8.04 21.62
C LEU A 65 -18.04 8.38 22.86
N MET A 66 -17.39 8.60 24.01
CA MET A 66 -18.09 8.95 25.25
C MET A 66 -18.84 10.28 25.14
N GLU A 67 -18.27 11.25 24.41
CA GLU A 67 -18.96 12.51 24.11
C GLU A 67 -20.25 12.30 23.30
N LEU A 68 -20.19 11.43 22.28
CA LEU A 68 -21.36 11.07 21.48
C LEU A 68 -22.48 10.43 22.30
N PHE A 69 -22.11 9.56 23.26
CA PHE A 69 -23.07 8.94 24.17
C PHE A 69 -23.62 9.93 25.20
N SER A 70 -22.78 10.81 25.73
CA SER A 70 -23.19 11.80 26.76
C SER A 70 -24.14 12.85 26.20
N ASN A 71 -23.97 13.24 24.93
CA ASN A 71 -24.83 14.25 24.29
C ASN A 71 -26.10 13.65 23.66
N ASN A 72 -26.61 12.53 24.21
CA ASN A 72 -27.82 11.83 23.77
C ASN A 72 -27.88 11.51 22.26
N LEU A 73 -26.73 11.34 21.60
CA LEU A 73 -26.64 11.11 20.15
C LEU A 73 -27.33 12.22 19.32
N ASP A 74 -27.15 13.49 19.72
CA ASP A 74 -27.50 14.63 18.86
C ASP A 74 -26.91 14.43 17.44
N ILE A 75 -27.79 14.48 16.43
CA ILE A 75 -27.48 14.12 15.05
C ILE A 75 -26.36 15.02 14.50
N PHE A 76 -26.40 16.32 14.81
CA PHE A 76 -25.40 17.27 14.33
C PHE A 76 -24.02 16.98 14.95
N THR A 77 -23.97 16.74 16.26
CA THR A 77 -22.75 16.34 16.95
C THR A 77 -22.20 15.01 16.44
N ALA A 78 -23.08 14.05 16.14
CA ALA A 78 -22.70 12.76 15.57
C ALA A 78 -22.10 12.89 14.17
N VAL A 79 -22.71 13.69 13.30
CA VAL A 79 -22.23 13.96 11.94
C VAL A 79 -20.88 14.67 11.97
N ASP A 80 -20.71 15.66 12.84
CA ASP A 80 -19.46 16.43 12.99
C ASP A 80 -18.26 15.57 13.41
N ASN A 81 -18.49 14.63 14.33
CA ASN A 81 -17.46 13.74 14.88
C ASN A 81 -17.27 12.45 14.07
N PHE A 82 -18.18 12.13 13.14
CA PHE A 82 -18.11 10.91 12.33
C PHE A 82 -16.77 10.73 11.59
N PRO A 83 -16.19 11.77 10.94
CA PRO A 83 -14.87 11.66 10.32
C PRO A 83 -13.76 11.32 11.31
N ALA A 84 -13.80 11.89 12.53
CA ALA A 84 -12.81 11.64 13.57
C ALA A 84 -12.88 10.20 14.08
N VAL A 85 -14.09 9.69 14.36
CA VAL A 85 -14.30 8.30 14.82
C VAL A 85 -13.89 7.29 13.75
N THR A 86 -14.29 7.49 12.49
CA THR A 86 -13.91 6.60 11.39
C THR A 86 -12.41 6.64 11.08
N THR A 87 -11.77 7.79 11.24
CA THR A 87 -10.31 7.92 11.07
C THR A 87 -9.56 7.28 12.24
N GLY A 88 -9.99 7.52 13.48
CA GLY A 88 -9.41 6.92 14.68
C GLY A 88 -9.46 5.40 14.66
N THR A 89 -10.63 4.83 14.30
CA THR A 89 -10.79 3.37 14.16
C THR A 89 -9.89 2.77 13.06
N LYS A 90 -9.71 3.47 11.92
CA LYS A 90 -8.75 3.06 10.88
C LYS A 90 -7.30 3.08 11.34
N ILE A 91 -6.91 4.12 12.08
CA ILE A 91 -5.55 4.23 12.64
C ILE A 91 -5.30 3.06 13.60
N LEU A 92 -6.20 2.83 14.56
CA LEU A 92 -6.09 1.74 15.52
C LEU A 92 -6.01 0.37 14.84
N ALA A 93 -6.85 0.12 13.84
CA ALA A 93 -6.80 -1.13 13.08
C ALA A 93 -5.44 -1.34 12.40
N LYS A 94 -4.85 -0.28 11.83
CA LYS A 94 -3.52 -0.32 11.21
C LYS A 94 -2.40 -0.51 12.24
N GLU A 95 -2.46 0.18 13.38
CA GLU A 95 -1.45 0.03 14.43
C GLU A 95 -1.45 -1.36 15.03
N ILE A 96 -2.64 -1.87 15.39
CA ILE A 96 -2.82 -3.22 15.93
C ILE A 96 -2.42 -4.26 14.88
N GLY A 97 -2.87 -4.10 13.64
CA GLY A 97 -2.54 -5.01 12.54
C GLY A 97 -1.04 -5.06 12.26
N LEU A 98 -0.37 -3.91 12.24
CA LEU A 98 1.08 -3.86 12.03
C LEU A 98 1.85 -4.38 13.24
N PHE A 99 1.40 -4.10 14.47
CA PHE A 99 2.03 -4.58 15.70
C PHE A 99 1.94 -6.11 15.82
N THR A 100 0.77 -6.68 15.52
CA THR A 100 0.52 -8.14 15.57
C THR A 100 1.28 -8.89 14.48
N HIS A 101 1.27 -8.40 13.24
CA HIS A 101 1.91 -9.05 12.09
C HIS A 101 3.29 -8.47 11.74
N LEU A 102 3.96 -7.78 12.69
CA LEU A 102 5.21 -7.05 12.44
C LEU A 102 6.32 -7.93 11.84
N GLN A 103 6.37 -9.20 12.24
CA GLN A 103 7.33 -10.18 11.71
C GLN A 103 7.02 -10.59 10.27
N GLU A 104 5.74 -10.72 9.91
CA GLU A 104 5.33 -11.06 8.56
C GLU A 104 5.66 -9.91 7.60
N PHE A 105 5.35 -8.66 7.99
CA PHE A 105 5.73 -7.47 7.22
C PHE A 105 7.25 -7.38 7.03
N ARG A 106 8.04 -7.68 8.07
CA ARG A 106 9.50 -7.75 7.96
C ARG A 106 9.94 -8.80 6.94
N THR A 107 9.35 -10.00 6.98
CA THR A 107 9.68 -11.07 6.02
C THR A 107 9.33 -10.64 4.60
N VAL A 108 8.15 -10.05 4.38
CA VAL A 108 7.72 -9.57 3.06
C VAL A 108 8.66 -8.50 2.52
N ILE A 109 9.01 -7.49 3.33
CA ILE A 109 9.96 -6.42 2.95
C ILE A 109 11.36 -6.98 2.70
N ASN A 110 11.79 -8.02 3.39
CA ASN A 110 13.09 -8.63 3.10
C ASN A 110 13.06 -9.45 1.81
N CYS A 111 11.95 -10.13 1.49
CA CYS A 111 11.80 -10.85 0.23
C CYS A 111 11.90 -9.93 -1.00
N THR A 112 11.49 -8.65 -0.90
CA THR A 112 11.63 -7.71 -2.02
C THR A 112 13.08 -7.33 -2.32
N LYS A 113 14.02 -7.53 -1.39
CA LYS A 113 15.46 -7.28 -1.63
C LYS A 113 16.11 -8.36 -2.51
N GLU A 114 15.48 -9.52 -2.59
CA GLU A 114 15.93 -10.66 -3.41
C GLU A 114 15.41 -10.57 -4.86
N PHE A 115 14.74 -9.47 -5.20
CA PHE A 115 14.19 -9.24 -6.52
C PHE A 115 15.24 -8.96 -7.60
N TRP A 116 14.85 -9.13 -8.87
CA TRP A 116 15.81 -8.97 -9.95
C TRP A 116 16.21 -7.50 -10.10
N PRO A 117 17.48 -7.24 -10.44
CA PRO A 117 17.90 -5.88 -10.73
C PRO A 117 17.22 -5.41 -12.03
N LYS A 118 16.82 -4.13 -12.06
CA LYS A 118 15.97 -3.57 -13.13
C LYS A 118 16.62 -3.60 -14.51
N ASP A 119 17.94 -3.59 -14.55
CA ASP A 119 18.78 -3.57 -15.75
C ASP A 119 19.10 -4.98 -16.30
N LYS A 120 18.68 -6.05 -15.61
CA LYS A 120 18.98 -7.44 -15.98
C LYS A 120 18.61 -7.81 -17.43
N PHE A 121 17.48 -7.31 -17.93
CA PHE A 121 16.92 -7.69 -19.25
C PHE A 121 17.07 -6.59 -20.32
N GLY A 122 18.06 -5.71 -20.15
CA GLY A 122 18.39 -4.68 -21.12
C GLY A 122 17.61 -3.37 -20.94
N LYS A 123 18.00 -2.37 -21.75
CA LYS A 123 17.58 -0.98 -21.57
C LYS A 123 16.07 -0.76 -21.79
N GLN A 124 15.46 -1.46 -22.75
CA GLN A 124 14.05 -1.27 -23.09
C GLN A 124 13.11 -1.57 -21.91
N ILE A 125 13.36 -2.68 -21.20
CA ILE A 125 12.56 -3.05 -20.03
C ILE A 125 12.87 -2.17 -18.84
N LYS A 126 14.15 -1.83 -18.64
CA LYS A 126 14.54 -0.87 -17.62
C LYS A 126 13.79 0.46 -17.75
N ASP A 127 13.76 1.05 -18.95
CA ASP A 127 13.08 2.32 -19.20
C ASP A 127 11.56 2.22 -18.96
N LYS A 128 10.95 1.08 -19.32
CA LYS A 128 9.53 0.80 -19.04
C LYS A 128 9.24 0.72 -17.55
N LEU A 129 10.07 0.00 -16.79
CA LEU A 129 9.92 -0.15 -15.33
C LEU A 129 10.14 1.18 -14.61
N GLU A 130 11.14 1.97 -15.02
CA GLU A 130 11.39 3.30 -14.47
C GLU A 130 10.22 4.26 -14.72
N ASN A 131 9.56 4.16 -15.87
CA ASN A 131 8.36 4.95 -16.15
C ASN A 131 7.18 4.57 -15.25
N ILE A 132 6.91 3.27 -15.09
CA ILE A 132 5.87 2.75 -14.18
C ILE A 132 6.12 3.22 -12.75
N GLU A 133 7.36 3.11 -12.29
CA GLU A 133 7.78 3.54 -10.97
C GLU A 133 7.66 5.06 -10.79
N SER A 134 8.03 5.85 -11.80
CA SER A 134 7.88 7.32 -11.79
C SER A 134 6.42 7.73 -11.65
N ILE A 135 5.51 7.05 -12.35
CA ILE A 135 4.06 7.25 -12.22
C ILE A 135 3.61 6.88 -10.80
N GLY A 136 4.01 5.72 -10.28
CA GLY A 136 3.71 5.29 -8.91
C GLY A 136 4.21 6.26 -7.84
N LYS A 137 5.41 6.84 -8.01
CA LYS A 137 5.97 7.85 -7.11
C LYS A 137 5.14 9.14 -7.12
N LYS A 138 4.74 9.63 -8.29
CA LYS A 138 3.88 10.82 -8.39
C LYS A 138 2.53 10.57 -7.74
N PHE A 139 1.94 9.40 -7.97
CA PHE A 139 0.71 8.99 -7.29
C PHE A 139 0.86 8.99 -5.77
N LEU A 140 1.94 8.39 -5.25
CA LEU A 140 2.22 8.35 -3.82
C LEU A 140 2.44 9.75 -3.24
N GLN A 141 3.16 10.62 -3.94
CA GLN A 141 3.35 12.02 -3.52
C GLN A 141 2.03 12.80 -3.47
N ILE A 142 1.18 12.64 -4.49
CA ILE A 142 -0.16 13.26 -4.52
C ILE A 142 -1.02 12.73 -3.37
N PHE A 143 -0.98 11.41 -3.12
CA PHE A 143 -1.68 10.79 -1.99
C PHE A 143 -1.23 11.41 -0.66
N ILE A 144 0.07 11.46 -0.39
CA ILE A 144 0.62 12.05 0.85
C ILE A 144 0.17 13.51 1.00
N LEU A 145 0.31 14.32 -0.06
CA LEU A 145 -0.11 15.73 -0.04
C LEU A 145 -1.61 15.88 0.19
N SER A 146 -2.43 15.03 -0.42
CA SER A 146 -3.88 15.07 -0.24
C SER A 146 -4.30 14.76 1.19
N VAL A 147 -3.64 13.80 1.85
CA VAL A 147 -3.93 13.44 3.24
C VAL A 147 -3.51 14.58 4.20
N ILE A 148 -2.34 15.16 3.99
CA ILE A 148 -1.86 16.30 4.78
C ILE A 148 -2.78 17.52 4.59
N ALA A 149 -3.17 17.82 3.35
CA ALA A 149 -4.09 18.91 3.06
C ALA A 149 -5.46 18.69 3.72
N ALA A 150 -6.03 17.50 3.61
CA ALA A 150 -7.32 17.16 4.24
C ALA A 150 -7.26 17.30 5.77
N GLY A 151 -6.20 16.78 6.40
CA GLY A 151 -5.99 16.92 7.84
C GLY A 151 -5.82 18.37 8.28
N SER A 152 -5.06 19.16 7.51
CA SER A 152 -4.85 20.58 7.80
C SER A 152 -6.15 21.38 7.65
N LEU A 153 -6.91 21.13 6.58
CA LEU A 153 -8.23 21.74 6.35
C LEU A 153 -9.20 21.41 7.47
N TYR A 154 -9.22 20.16 7.93
CA TYR A 154 -10.08 19.74 9.03
C TYR A 154 -9.76 20.48 10.35
N MET A 155 -8.47 20.70 10.63
CA MET A 155 -8.06 21.49 11.80
C MET A 155 -8.39 22.99 11.69
N LEU A 156 -8.63 23.51 10.48
CA LEU A 156 -9.05 24.90 10.26
C LEU A 156 -10.56 25.14 10.50
N LYS A 157 -11.34 24.10 10.81
CA LYS A 157 -12.79 24.18 11.09
C LYS A 157 -13.18 25.33 12.06
N PRO A 158 -12.49 25.56 13.20
CA PRO A 158 -12.86 26.62 14.14
C PRO A 158 -12.79 28.03 13.54
N ILE A 159 -11.86 28.26 12.60
CA ILE A 159 -11.70 29.57 11.96
C ILE A 159 -12.86 29.84 11.00
N LEU A 160 -13.40 28.80 10.36
CA LEU A 160 -14.51 28.91 9.41
C LEU A 160 -15.85 29.11 10.12
N GLU A 161 -16.03 28.48 11.28
CA GLU A 161 -17.27 28.59 12.07
C GLU A 161 -17.34 29.88 12.89
N GLY A 162 -16.21 30.56 13.12
CA GLY A 162 -16.14 31.84 13.84
C GLY A 162 -16.37 31.73 15.35
N ASN A 163 -16.63 30.53 15.87
CA ASN A 163 -16.85 30.24 17.29
C ASN A 163 -15.66 29.48 17.89
N HIS A 164 -15.48 29.57 19.22
CA HIS A 164 -14.48 28.79 19.97
C HIS A 164 -14.87 27.29 20.08
N SER A 165 -15.30 26.67 18.98
CA SER A 165 -15.55 25.23 18.89
C SER A 165 -14.24 24.49 18.64
N LEU A 166 -14.03 23.35 19.31
CA LEU A 166 -12.94 22.45 18.94
C LEU A 166 -13.27 21.76 17.61
N PRO A 167 -12.29 21.50 16.73
CA PRO A 167 -12.50 20.77 15.48
C PRO A 167 -13.18 19.40 15.71
N ILE A 168 -12.73 18.71 16.75
CA ILE A 168 -13.29 17.43 17.21
C ILE A 168 -13.90 17.67 18.58
N ARG A 169 -15.18 17.32 18.76
CA ARG A 169 -15.82 17.39 20.08
C ARG A 169 -15.50 16.10 20.84
N TRP A 170 -14.93 16.25 22.03
CA TRP A 170 -14.63 15.14 22.93
C TRP A 170 -14.90 15.55 24.37
N VAL A 171 -14.87 14.60 25.30
CA VAL A 171 -15.03 14.90 26.73
C VAL A 171 -13.89 15.80 27.20
N THR A 172 -14.23 17.00 27.68
CA THR A 172 -13.27 17.96 28.27
C THR A 172 -13.39 18.02 29.79
N PHE A 173 -12.26 18.24 30.48
CA PHE A 173 -12.22 18.38 31.94
C PHE A 173 -12.45 19.82 32.44
N CYS A 174 -12.68 20.76 31.52
CA CYS A 174 -12.85 22.19 31.80
C CYS A 174 -13.80 22.84 30.80
N SER A 175 -14.48 23.90 31.24
CA SER A 175 -15.37 24.73 30.42
C SER A 175 -14.57 25.50 29.37
N LEU A 176 -14.85 25.23 28.09
CA LEU A 176 -14.16 25.86 26.95
C LEU A 176 -14.49 27.35 26.81
N GLU A 177 -15.69 27.76 27.22
CA GLU A 177 -16.17 29.15 27.11
C GLU A 177 -15.56 30.07 28.16
N GLU A 178 -15.22 29.54 29.34
CA GLU A 178 -14.75 30.35 30.48
C GLU A 178 -13.21 30.48 30.51
N SER A 179 -12.47 29.53 29.91
CA SER A 179 -11.01 29.47 30.01
C SER A 179 -10.33 29.33 28.66
N LEU A 180 -9.71 30.42 28.18
CA LEU A 180 -8.91 30.41 26.95
C LEU A 180 -7.74 29.41 27.03
N SER A 181 -7.11 29.26 28.19
CA SER A 181 -6.02 28.31 28.40
C SER A 181 -6.48 26.86 28.23
N CYS A 182 -7.69 26.53 28.69
CA CYS A 182 -8.30 25.20 28.49
C CYS A 182 -8.52 24.91 27.00
N TYR A 183 -9.05 25.89 26.26
CA TYR A 183 -9.27 25.77 24.81
C TYR A 183 -7.94 25.56 24.06
N ILE A 184 -6.94 26.42 24.30
CA ILE A 184 -5.62 26.32 23.63
C ILE A 184 -4.96 24.97 23.92
N PHE A 185 -5.01 24.51 25.16
CA PHE A 185 -4.46 23.21 25.53
C PHE A 185 -5.11 22.06 24.75
N ASN A 186 -6.45 21.98 24.74
CA ASN A 186 -7.17 20.92 24.02
C ASN A 186 -6.90 21.00 22.51
N TYR A 187 -6.87 22.21 21.94
CA TYR A 187 -6.55 22.41 20.54
C TYR A 187 -5.15 21.91 20.19
N ILE A 188 -4.13 22.22 21.00
CA ILE A 188 -2.76 21.72 20.81
C ILE A 188 -2.73 20.19 20.88
N VAL A 189 -3.42 19.58 21.85
CA VAL A 189 -3.49 18.11 21.95
C VAL A 189 -4.12 17.51 20.69
N GLN A 190 -5.19 18.10 20.15
CA GLN A 190 -5.82 17.63 18.91
C GLN A 190 -4.90 17.78 17.70
N VAL A 191 -4.19 18.91 17.55
CA VAL A 191 -3.22 19.11 16.46
C VAL A 191 -2.12 18.05 16.52
N VAL A 192 -1.57 17.80 17.71
CA VAL A 192 -0.53 16.80 17.91
C VAL A 192 -1.05 15.39 17.60
N TRP A 193 -2.25 15.06 18.10
CA TRP A 193 -2.88 13.77 17.88
C TRP A 193 -3.16 13.51 16.39
N VAL A 194 -3.75 14.48 15.69
CA VAL A 194 -4.01 14.39 14.24
C VAL A 194 -2.71 14.25 13.46
N PHE A 195 -1.66 15.01 13.79
CA PHE A 195 -0.36 14.88 13.13
C PHE A 195 0.20 13.46 13.24
N PHE A 196 0.26 12.90 14.44
CA PHE A 196 0.75 11.53 14.65
C PHE A 196 -0.16 10.48 14.04
N GLY A 197 -1.48 10.66 14.08
CA GLY A 197 -2.46 9.78 13.44
C GLY A 197 -2.30 9.72 11.93
N LEU A 198 -2.20 10.88 11.27
CA LEU A 198 -1.99 10.96 9.82
C LEU A 198 -0.65 10.35 9.40
N SER A 199 0.38 10.49 10.23
CA SER A 199 1.69 9.89 9.97
C SER A 199 1.61 8.35 9.84
N VAL A 200 0.82 7.68 10.69
CA VAL A 200 0.58 6.22 10.60
C VAL A 200 -0.21 5.87 9.36
N LEU A 201 -1.26 6.63 9.08
CA LEU A 201 -2.12 6.40 7.92
C LEU A 201 -1.30 6.44 6.62
N VAL A 202 -0.51 7.50 6.46
CA VAL A 202 0.40 7.69 5.33
C VAL A 202 1.49 6.61 5.31
N GLY A 203 2.17 6.37 6.43
CA GLY A 203 3.28 5.43 6.50
C GLY A 203 2.87 4.01 6.11
N PHE A 204 1.76 3.52 6.66
CA PHE A 204 1.24 2.19 6.36
C PHE A 204 0.84 2.04 4.89
N ASP A 205 0.00 2.95 4.39
CA ASP A 205 -0.50 2.87 3.00
C ASP A 205 0.64 3.03 2.00
N SER A 206 1.63 3.87 2.32
CA SER A 206 2.83 4.03 1.48
C SER A 206 3.62 2.73 1.38
N VAL A 207 3.90 2.05 2.50
CA VAL A 207 4.61 0.75 2.49
C VAL A 207 3.82 -0.27 1.67
N PHE A 208 2.51 -0.33 1.85
CA PHE A 208 1.65 -1.25 1.11
C PHE A 208 1.67 -0.98 -0.41
N ILE A 209 1.48 0.27 -0.83
CA ILE A 209 1.53 0.68 -2.24
C ILE A 209 2.90 0.36 -2.84
N LEU A 210 4.00 0.65 -2.12
CA LEU A 210 5.35 0.36 -2.59
C LEU A 210 5.57 -1.15 -2.80
N LEU A 211 5.07 -2.00 -1.89
CA LEU A 211 5.17 -3.45 -2.02
C LEU A 211 4.38 -3.98 -3.24
N LEU A 212 3.19 -3.43 -3.49
CA LEU A 212 2.42 -3.75 -4.70
C LEU A 212 3.13 -3.31 -5.98
N MET A 213 3.71 -2.10 -5.99
CA MET A 213 4.49 -1.61 -7.13
C MET A 213 5.71 -2.49 -7.41
N CYS A 214 6.43 -2.92 -6.37
CA CYS A 214 7.55 -3.86 -6.51
C CYS A 214 7.07 -5.19 -7.11
N GLY A 215 6.00 -5.77 -6.57
CA GLY A 215 5.43 -7.01 -7.11
C GLY A 215 4.98 -6.88 -8.57
N TYR A 216 4.37 -5.75 -8.95
CA TYR A 216 3.96 -5.49 -10.31
C TYR A 216 5.15 -5.38 -11.27
N CYS A 217 6.21 -4.66 -10.90
CA CYS A 217 7.43 -4.56 -11.69
C CYS A 217 8.07 -5.93 -11.95
N GLU A 218 8.12 -6.81 -10.95
CA GLU A 218 8.64 -8.17 -11.11
C GLU A 218 7.78 -9.02 -12.05
N LEU A 219 6.45 -8.93 -11.95
CA LEU A 219 5.55 -9.63 -12.86
C LEU A 219 5.77 -9.18 -14.32
N GLU A 220 5.99 -7.88 -14.54
CA GLU A 220 6.25 -7.35 -15.87
C GLU A 220 7.60 -7.84 -16.43
N GLN A 221 8.62 -8.01 -15.58
CA GLN A 221 9.88 -8.64 -15.98
C GLN A 221 9.70 -10.12 -16.36
N ILE A 222 9.00 -10.89 -15.53
CA ILE A 222 8.68 -12.31 -15.82
C ILE A 222 7.94 -12.43 -17.15
N LYS A 223 6.93 -11.57 -17.38
CA LYS A 223 6.18 -11.51 -18.63
C LYS A 223 7.08 -11.24 -19.84
N HIS A 224 7.98 -10.27 -19.74
CA HIS A 224 8.90 -9.96 -20.83
C HIS A 224 9.79 -11.16 -21.16
N VAL A 225 10.36 -11.81 -20.14
CA VAL A 225 11.24 -12.97 -20.33
C VAL A 225 10.49 -14.09 -21.03
N LEU A 226 9.28 -14.44 -20.57
CA LEU A 226 8.45 -15.50 -21.17
C LEU A 226 8.12 -15.25 -22.65
N ILE A 227 7.86 -13.99 -23.02
CA ILE A 227 7.56 -13.62 -24.41
C ILE A 227 8.83 -13.62 -25.28
N SER A 228 9.97 -13.20 -24.72
CA SER A 228 11.25 -13.14 -25.44
C SER A 228 11.92 -14.51 -25.66
N MET A 229 11.43 -15.58 -25.03
CA MET A 229 11.98 -16.92 -25.21
C MET A 229 11.67 -17.43 -26.63
N ASP A 230 12.72 -17.65 -27.43
CA ASP A 230 12.65 -18.36 -28.70
C ASP A 230 13.38 -19.73 -28.61
N PRO A 231 12.64 -20.85 -28.46
CA PRO A 231 13.23 -22.18 -28.30
C PRO A 231 13.83 -22.77 -29.59
N ASP A 232 13.62 -22.14 -30.75
CA ASP A 232 14.06 -22.67 -32.06
C ASP A 232 15.49 -22.22 -32.46
N GLU A 233 16.09 -21.24 -31.76
CA GLU A 233 17.46 -20.75 -32.05
C GLU A 233 18.58 -21.46 -31.27
N THR A 234 18.26 -22.38 -30.34
CA THR A 234 19.23 -22.84 -29.34
C THR A 234 20.04 -24.07 -29.77
N THR A 235 21.38 -23.96 -29.77
CA THR A 235 22.31 -25.11 -29.80
C THR A 235 22.34 -25.86 -28.46
N ASP A 236 23.04 -27.00 -28.36
CA ASP A 236 23.07 -27.83 -27.15
C ASP A 236 23.64 -27.09 -25.91
N GLU A 237 24.57 -26.15 -26.10
CA GLU A 237 25.05 -25.22 -25.06
C GLU A 237 24.01 -24.14 -24.69
N ASP A 238 23.28 -23.61 -25.66
CA ASP A 238 22.21 -22.63 -25.42
C ASP A 238 21.01 -23.26 -24.69
N GLY A 239 20.80 -24.57 -24.87
CA GLY A 239 19.76 -25.33 -24.17
C GLY A 239 19.98 -25.39 -22.65
N VAL A 240 21.23 -25.46 -22.19
CA VAL A 240 21.58 -25.41 -20.76
C VAL A 240 21.30 -24.01 -20.20
N GLN A 241 21.71 -22.96 -20.92
CA GLN A 241 21.46 -21.57 -20.50
C GLN A 241 19.97 -21.22 -20.46
N LEU A 242 19.19 -21.76 -21.41
CA LEU A 242 17.75 -21.59 -21.43
C LEU A 242 17.09 -22.27 -20.23
N LEU A 243 17.51 -23.51 -19.88
CA LEU A 243 17.01 -24.20 -18.68
C LEU A 243 17.34 -23.44 -17.39
N ASP A 244 18.54 -22.86 -17.27
CA ASP A 244 18.91 -22.02 -16.13
C ASP A 244 18.07 -20.74 -16.06
N LEU A 245 17.82 -20.10 -17.22
CA LEU A 245 16.94 -18.93 -17.31
C LEU A 245 15.52 -19.27 -16.84
N ILE A 246 14.95 -20.40 -17.28
CA ILE A 246 13.62 -20.85 -16.88
C ILE A 246 13.58 -21.20 -15.38
N SER A 247 14.61 -21.87 -14.87
CA SER A 247 14.75 -22.15 -13.44
C SER A 247 14.70 -20.86 -12.62
N SER A 248 15.43 -19.83 -13.07
CA SER A 248 15.41 -18.51 -12.43
C SER A 248 14.02 -17.84 -12.51
N VAL A 249 13.28 -18.02 -13.62
CA VAL A 249 11.92 -17.50 -13.78
C VAL A 249 10.94 -18.19 -12.83
N ILE A 250 11.03 -19.52 -12.68
CA ILE A 250 10.20 -20.28 -11.74
C ILE A 250 10.48 -19.83 -10.31
N GLU A 251 11.75 -19.68 -9.96
CA GLU A 251 12.15 -19.20 -8.64
C GLU A 251 11.56 -17.81 -8.38
N GLN A 252 11.65 -16.91 -9.35
CA GLN A 252 11.13 -15.56 -9.21
C GLN A 252 9.61 -15.51 -9.14
N HIS A 253 8.93 -16.29 -9.98
CA HIS A 253 7.49 -16.47 -9.91
C HIS A 253 7.06 -16.96 -8.52
N ASN A 254 7.75 -17.95 -7.95
CA ASN A 254 7.47 -18.44 -6.60
C ASN A 254 7.69 -17.37 -5.52
N ARG A 255 8.73 -16.52 -5.65
CA ARG A 255 9.00 -15.41 -4.72
C ARG A 255 7.89 -14.36 -4.75
N VAL A 256 7.47 -13.93 -5.94
CA VAL A 256 6.35 -13.00 -6.12
C VAL A 256 5.06 -13.62 -5.58
N PHE A 257 4.77 -14.88 -5.91
CA PHE A 257 3.62 -15.60 -5.36
C PHE A 257 3.65 -15.71 -3.84
N LYS A 258 4.83 -15.87 -3.23
CA LYS A 258 4.98 -15.90 -1.77
C LYS A 258 4.58 -14.56 -1.15
N ILE A 259 5.05 -13.44 -1.69
CA ILE A 259 4.67 -12.09 -1.23
C ILE A 259 3.16 -11.84 -1.41
N LEU A 260 2.64 -12.17 -2.58
CA LEU A 260 1.21 -12.01 -2.86
C LEU A 260 0.36 -12.86 -1.92
N ARG A 261 0.81 -14.07 -1.57
CA ARG A 261 0.11 -14.91 -0.58
C ARG A 261 -0.04 -14.24 0.79
N TYR A 262 0.91 -13.41 1.22
CA TYR A 262 0.78 -12.62 2.45
C TYR A 262 -0.28 -11.51 2.35
N PHE A 263 -0.51 -10.96 1.16
CA PHE A 263 -1.55 -9.93 0.90
C PHE A 263 -2.90 -10.50 0.44
N ASN A 264 -3.00 -11.83 0.34
CA ASN A 264 -3.96 -12.57 -0.47
C ASN A 264 -3.83 -12.30 -1.98
N LYS A 265 -3.01 -13.17 -2.59
CA LYS A 265 -3.09 -13.82 -3.91
C LYS A 265 -3.33 -12.87 -5.12
N SER A 266 -2.33 -12.67 -6.02
CA SER A 266 -2.53 -11.92 -7.31
C SER A 266 -2.03 -12.54 -8.66
N LEU A 267 -2.74 -12.14 -9.74
CA LEU A 267 -2.44 -11.88 -11.20
C LEU A 267 -1.86 -12.91 -12.22
N SER A 268 -2.27 -12.73 -13.49
CA SER A 268 -2.15 -13.69 -14.62
C SER A 268 -0.77 -13.80 -15.27
N VAL A 269 0.13 -14.54 -14.62
CA VAL A 269 1.31 -15.10 -15.30
C VAL A 269 0.90 -16.17 -16.32
N ALA A 270 -0.31 -16.74 -16.19
CA ALA A 270 -0.85 -17.76 -17.08
C ALA A 270 -0.92 -17.30 -18.55
N ASP A 271 -1.41 -16.09 -18.80
CA ASP A 271 -1.63 -15.59 -20.17
C ASP A 271 -0.29 -15.35 -20.89
N ALA A 272 0.69 -14.78 -20.17
CA ALA A 272 2.04 -14.58 -20.68
C ALA A 272 2.77 -15.92 -20.92
N ALA A 273 2.63 -16.87 -19.99
CA ALA A 273 3.20 -18.21 -20.14
C ALA A 273 2.53 -18.98 -21.30
N TYR A 274 1.23 -18.80 -21.52
CA TYR A 274 0.51 -19.40 -22.65
C TYR A 274 0.90 -18.77 -24.00
N ALA A 275 1.16 -17.46 -24.04
CA ALA A 275 1.61 -16.74 -25.23
C ALA A 275 3.08 -17.03 -25.62
N SER A 276 3.87 -17.61 -24.72
CA SER A 276 5.23 -18.07 -25.03
C SER A 276 5.22 -19.25 -26.01
N LYS A 277 6.33 -19.54 -26.69
CA LYS A 277 6.43 -20.65 -27.67
C LYS A 277 6.54 -22.05 -27.03
N TRP A 278 5.73 -22.34 -26.01
CA TRP A 278 5.79 -23.57 -25.20
C TRP A 278 5.46 -24.87 -25.96
N TRP A 279 4.84 -24.77 -27.14
CA TRP A 279 4.43 -25.90 -27.98
C TRP A 279 5.59 -26.54 -28.76
N ILE A 280 6.80 -25.95 -28.71
CA ILE A 280 7.96 -26.44 -29.45
C ILE A 280 8.44 -27.80 -28.90
N LYS A 281 8.67 -28.76 -29.81
CA LYS A 281 9.00 -30.15 -29.50
C LYS A 281 10.47 -30.39 -29.11
N SER A 282 11.38 -29.49 -29.49
CA SER A 282 12.82 -29.63 -29.27
C SER A 282 13.20 -29.65 -27.78
N GLN A 283 12.35 -29.14 -26.88
CA GLN A 283 12.67 -29.02 -25.46
C GLN A 283 11.52 -29.51 -24.54
N PRO A 284 11.41 -30.84 -24.30
CA PRO A 284 10.32 -31.41 -23.50
C PRO A 284 10.35 -31.01 -22.02
N LYS A 285 11.53 -30.68 -21.46
CA LYS A 285 11.69 -30.17 -20.10
C LYS A 285 11.09 -28.76 -19.96
N LEU A 286 11.43 -27.87 -20.89
CA LEU A 286 10.90 -26.51 -20.98
C LEU A 286 9.37 -26.52 -21.06
N ARG A 287 8.81 -27.35 -21.95
CA ARG A 287 7.35 -27.52 -22.08
C ARG A 287 6.68 -27.92 -20.77
N LYS A 288 7.24 -28.89 -20.03
CA LYS A 288 6.70 -29.30 -18.71
C LYS A 288 6.75 -28.15 -17.69
N MET A 289 7.82 -27.36 -17.70
CA MET A 289 7.99 -26.22 -16.80
C MET A 289 6.97 -25.10 -17.08
N ILE A 290 6.79 -24.71 -18.35
CA ILE A 290 5.78 -23.70 -18.72
C ILE A 290 4.38 -24.19 -18.37
N LEU A 291 4.07 -25.47 -18.63
CA LEU A 291 2.78 -26.05 -18.23
C LEU A 291 2.54 -25.96 -16.71
N LEU A 292 3.57 -26.17 -15.89
CA LEU A 292 3.46 -26.00 -14.43
C LEU A 292 3.21 -24.53 -14.04
N ILE A 293 3.86 -23.57 -14.70
CA ILE A 293 3.62 -22.14 -14.47
C ILE A 293 2.18 -21.78 -14.85
N ILE A 294 1.70 -22.22 -16.01
CA ILE A 294 0.31 -21.99 -16.46
C ILE A 294 -0.67 -22.61 -15.45
N LEU A 295 -0.49 -23.87 -15.08
CA LEU A 295 -1.37 -24.58 -14.14
C LEU A 295 -1.41 -23.91 -12.75
N ARG A 296 -0.26 -23.42 -12.27
CA ARG A 296 -0.15 -22.66 -11.01
C ARG A 296 -0.82 -21.29 -11.09
N SER A 297 -0.81 -20.68 -12.27
CA SER A 297 -1.34 -19.34 -12.53
C SER A 297 -2.81 -19.31 -12.98
N GLN A 298 -3.41 -20.48 -13.26
CA GLN A 298 -4.80 -20.62 -13.73
C GLN A 298 -5.87 -20.33 -12.68
N ARG A 299 -5.51 -20.26 -11.40
CA ARG A 299 -6.44 -19.76 -10.37
C ARG A 299 -6.25 -18.25 -10.32
N PRO A 300 -7.09 -17.43 -10.99
CA PRO A 300 -6.96 -15.98 -10.91
C PRO A 300 -6.99 -15.62 -9.45
N VAL A 301 -5.94 -14.94 -9.10
CA VAL A 301 -5.64 -14.68 -7.73
C VAL A 301 -6.04 -13.21 -7.53
N GLU A 302 -7.01 -12.99 -6.66
CA GLU A 302 -7.66 -11.71 -6.42
C GLU A 302 -7.32 -11.21 -5.02
N MET A 303 -6.91 -9.94 -4.90
CA MET A 303 -6.74 -9.30 -3.60
C MET A 303 -8.11 -9.11 -2.97
N THR A 304 -8.34 -9.68 -1.80
CA THR A 304 -9.63 -9.57 -1.10
C THR A 304 -9.48 -8.80 0.20
N ALA A 305 -10.37 -7.85 0.48
CA ALA A 305 -10.55 -7.31 1.82
C ALA A 305 -11.25 -8.36 2.70
N GLY A 306 -10.52 -8.89 3.69
CA GLY A 306 -11.05 -9.83 4.69
C GLY A 306 -11.57 -11.17 4.13
N GLY A 307 -11.25 -11.51 2.88
CA GLY A 307 -11.79 -12.70 2.20
C GLY A 307 -13.22 -12.55 1.69
N VAL A 308 -13.83 -11.35 1.80
CA VAL A 308 -15.24 -11.10 1.45
C VAL A 308 -15.37 -10.28 0.19
N LEU A 309 -14.53 -9.26 0.02
CA LEU A 309 -14.65 -8.28 -1.06
C LEU A 309 -13.40 -8.26 -1.93
N VAL A 310 -13.55 -8.54 -3.23
CA VAL A 310 -12.45 -8.45 -4.19
C VAL A 310 -12.10 -6.98 -4.44
N LEU A 311 -10.83 -6.63 -4.26
CA LEU A 311 -10.25 -5.32 -4.52
C LEU A 311 -9.85 -5.22 -5.99
N ASN A 312 -10.80 -4.82 -6.82
CA ASN A 312 -10.57 -4.52 -8.23
C ASN A 312 -11.29 -3.22 -8.64
N PHE A 313 -11.09 -2.78 -9.87
CA PHE A 313 -11.72 -1.57 -10.39
C PHE A 313 -13.25 -1.67 -10.44
N GLU A 314 -13.78 -2.86 -10.71
CA GLU A 314 -15.22 -3.11 -10.75
C GLU A 314 -15.88 -2.86 -9.39
N THR A 315 -15.29 -3.37 -8.32
CA THR A 315 -15.73 -3.13 -6.94
C THR A 315 -15.65 -1.64 -6.58
N PHE A 316 -14.61 -0.93 -7.01
CA PHE A 316 -14.51 0.52 -6.80
C PHE A 316 -15.67 1.27 -7.48
N VAL A 317 -15.97 0.95 -8.74
CA VAL A 317 -17.10 1.54 -9.47
C VAL A 317 -18.43 1.19 -8.79
N ALA A 318 -18.59 -0.03 -8.29
CA ALA A 318 -19.78 -0.44 -7.55
C ALA A 318 -19.98 0.39 -6.28
N ILE A 319 -18.93 0.63 -5.49
CA ILE A 319 -18.97 1.49 -4.31
C ILE A 319 -19.37 2.93 -4.69
N MET A 320 -18.75 3.50 -5.72
CA MET A 320 -19.07 4.86 -6.17
C MET A 320 -20.53 5.01 -6.60
N LYS A 321 -21.05 4.03 -7.35
CA LYS A 321 -22.46 4.00 -7.76
C LYS A 321 -23.42 3.88 -6.57
N ALA A 322 -23.09 3.04 -5.60
CA ALA A 322 -23.87 2.88 -4.39
C ALA A 322 -23.93 4.19 -3.59
N THR A 323 -22.79 4.87 -3.39
CA THR A 323 -22.72 6.17 -2.71
C THR A 323 -23.53 7.24 -3.44
N GLY A 324 -23.41 7.33 -4.77
CA GLY A 324 -24.19 8.28 -5.56
C GLY A 324 -25.69 8.02 -5.48
N SER A 325 -26.11 6.75 -5.53
CA SER A 325 -27.52 6.36 -5.42
C SER A 325 -28.09 6.70 -4.04
N ALA A 326 -27.33 6.44 -2.98
CA ALA A 326 -27.72 6.78 -1.61
C ALA A 326 -27.87 8.30 -1.42
N LEU A 327 -26.97 9.10 -1.98
CA LEU A 327 -27.06 10.56 -1.93
C LEU A 327 -28.31 11.06 -2.67
N THR A 328 -28.57 10.57 -3.89
CA THR A 328 -29.76 10.97 -4.65
C THR A 328 -31.04 10.61 -3.91
N PHE A 329 -31.11 9.41 -3.32
CA PHE A 329 -32.26 8.98 -2.53
C PHE A 329 -32.49 9.85 -1.29
N LEU A 330 -31.43 10.21 -0.56
CA LEU A 330 -31.55 11.11 0.60
C LEU A 330 -32.02 12.50 0.17
N ASN A 331 -31.50 13.03 -0.94
CA ASN A 331 -31.95 14.32 -1.47
C ASN A 331 -33.43 14.29 -1.82
N THR A 332 -33.92 13.22 -2.48
CA THR A 332 -35.35 13.14 -2.81
C THR A 332 -36.24 13.07 -1.58
N LEU A 333 -35.80 12.44 -0.48
CA LEU A 333 -36.57 12.43 0.76
C LEU A 333 -36.61 13.80 1.42
N CYS A 334 -35.51 14.55 1.38
CA CYS A 334 -35.49 15.92 1.90
C CYS A 334 -36.34 16.87 1.04
N ASP A 335 -36.35 16.69 -0.29
CA ASP A 335 -37.16 17.48 -1.21
C ASP A 335 -38.68 17.20 -1.05
N GLU A 336 -39.07 16.04 -0.52
CA GLU A 336 -40.47 15.68 -0.24
C GLU A 336 -41.00 16.26 1.09
N GLU A 337 -40.14 16.79 1.97
CA GLU A 337 -40.52 17.37 3.27
C GLU A 337 -40.70 18.91 3.25
N GLU A 338 -40.36 19.62 2.16
CA GLU A 338 -40.60 21.07 1.95
C GLU A 338 -41.93 21.38 1.23
#